data_AF-A0A944QJS9-F1
#
_entry.id   AF-A0A944QJS9-F1
#
_cell.length_a   1.000
_cell.length_b   1.000
_cell.length_c   1.000
_cell.angle_alpha   90.00
_cell.angle_beta   90.00
_cell.angle_gamma   90.00
#
_symmetry.space_group_name_H-M   'P 1'
#
loop_
_entity.id
_entity.type
_entity.pdbx_description
1 polymer ?
#
loop_
_entity_poly.entity_id
_entity_poly.type
_entity_poly.pdbx_seq_one_letter_code
_entity_poly.pdbx_strand_id
1 'polypeptide(L)' 'QPGLKRDIIAHLATGAFLTEASNIVLLGPPGTGKTHLATGLGLRATQLGHRVLFATAIDWVARLQTAHQGGRLPQELV' A
#
# COMPACT_ATOMS: atom_id res chain seq x y z
N GLN A 1 -3.46 4.21 -15.09
CA GLN A 1 -4.71 4.80 -14.58
C GLN A 1 -5.09 5.99 -15.42
N PRO A 2 -6.12 5.86 -16.28
CA PRO A 2 -6.65 6.99 -17.03
C PRO A 2 -7.16 8.04 -16.03
N GLY A 3 -6.80 9.32 -16.25
CA GLY A 3 -7.28 10.45 -15.44
C GLY A 3 -6.45 10.80 -14.19
N LEU A 4 -5.45 10.01 -13.80
CA LEU A 4 -4.55 10.40 -12.71
C LEU A 4 -3.45 11.34 -13.22
N LYS A 5 -3.35 12.54 -12.63
CA LYS A 5 -2.32 13.53 -12.99
C LYS A 5 -0.93 12.98 -12.65
N ARG A 6 0.02 13.14 -13.59
CA ARG A 6 1.41 12.68 -13.41
C ARG A 6 2.09 13.32 -12.21
N ASP A 7 1.79 14.58 -11.92
CA ASP A 7 2.39 15.32 -10.80
C ASP A 7 2.01 14.69 -9.45
N ILE A 8 0.79 14.19 -9.31
CA ILE A 8 0.36 13.47 -8.09
C ILE A 8 1.18 12.19 -7.93
N ILE A 9 1.37 11.43 -9.02
CA ILE A 9 2.17 10.20 -8.98
C ILE A 9 3.63 10.53 -8.63
N ALA A 10 4.19 11.59 -9.21
CA ALA A 10 5.54 12.04 -8.93
C ALA A 10 5.71 12.46 -7.46
N HIS A 11 4.74 13.19 -6.91
CA HIS A 11 4.72 13.56 -5.50
C HIS A 11 4.63 12.33 -4.58
N LEU A 12 3.71 11.39 -4.85
CA LEU A 12 3.61 10.15 -4.07
C LEU A 12 4.89 9.30 -4.15
N ALA A 13 5.57 9.31 -5.29
CA ALA A 13 6.84 8.60 -5.47
C ALA A 13 8.00 9.16 -4.64
N THR A 14 7.88 10.39 -4.10
CA THR A 14 8.85 10.94 -3.13
C THR A 14 8.78 10.24 -1.78
N GLY A 15 7.69 9.52 -1.49
CA GLY A 15 7.47 8.90 -0.18
C GLY A 15 6.90 9.84 0.88
N ALA A 16 6.52 11.09 0.54
CA ALA A 16 5.96 12.06 1.50
C ALA A 16 4.77 11.50 2.31
N PHE A 17 3.93 10.67 1.70
CA PHE A 17 2.81 10.03 2.37
C PHE A 17 3.23 9.10 3.52
N LEU A 18 4.44 8.52 3.46
CA LEU A 18 4.98 7.66 4.52
C LEU A 18 5.39 8.50 5.73
N THR A 19 6.02 9.66 5.52
CA THR A 19 6.40 10.58 6.61
C THR A 19 5.20 11.28 7.23
N GLU A 20 4.17 11.54 6.44
CA GLU A 20 2.92 12.19 6.87
C GLU A 20 1.91 11.20 7.46
N ALA A 21 2.24 9.91 7.53
CA ALA A 21 1.32 8.84 7.95
C ALA A 21 -0.04 8.89 7.23
N SER A 22 -0.01 9.21 5.92
CA SER A 22 -1.18 9.40 5.09
C SER A 22 -1.46 8.18 4.22
N ASN A 23 -2.72 7.78 4.15
CA ASN A 23 -3.15 6.61 3.37
C ASN A 23 -3.45 7.00 1.91
N ILE A 24 -3.06 6.13 0.98
CA ILE A 24 -3.38 6.27 -0.44
C ILE A 24 -4.46 5.25 -0.82
N VAL A 25 -5.57 5.73 -1.38
CA VAL A 25 -6.65 4.88 -1.90
C VAL A 25 -6.81 5.12 -3.39
N LEU A 26 -6.55 4.09 -4.20
CA LEU A 26 -6.71 4.14 -5.66
C LEU A 26 -8.09 3.60 -6.04
N LEU A 27 -8.95 4.45 -6.60
CA LEU A 27 -10.31 4.10 -7.03
C LEU A 27 -10.45 4.14 -8.55
N GLY A 28 -11.28 3.24 -9.09
CA GLY A 28 -11.64 3.24 -10.50
C GLY A 28 -11.98 1.84 -11.05
N PRO A 29 -12.47 1.76 -12.29
CA PRO A 29 -12.88 0.51 -12.93
C PRO A 29 -11.78 -0.56 -12.95
N PRO A 30 -12.12 -1.86 -13.06
CA PRO A 30 -11.15 -2.94 -13.28
C PRO A 30 -10.24 -2.65 -14.49
N GLY A 31 -9.01 -3.14 -14.47
CA GLY A 31 -8.06 -2.98 -15.59
C GLY A 31 -7.42 -1.60 -15.76
N THR A 32 -7.75 -0.61 -14.93
CA THR A 32 -7.18 0.76 -15.03
C THR A 32 -5.75 0.90 -14.47
N GLY A 33 -5.13 -0.16 -13.98
CA GLY A 33 -3.74 -0.14 -13.48
C GLY A 33 -3.57 0.31 -12.03
N LYS A 34 -4.61 0.23 -11.20
CA LYS A 34 -4.53 0.53 -9.76
C LYS A 34 -3.48 -0.34 -9.04
N THR A 35 -3.54 -1.65 -9.25
CA THR A 35 -2.56 -2.61 -8.71
C THR A 35 -1.16 -2.28 -9.18
N HIS A 36 -0.98 -1.97 -10.47
CA HIS A 36 0.32 -1.60 -11.03
C HIS A 36 0.91 -0.35 -10.36
N LEU A 37 0.10 0.69 -10.14
CA LEU A 37 0.53 1.90 -9.42
C LEU A 37 0.86 1.61 -7.95
N ALA A 38 0.03 0.84 -7.25
CA ALA A 38 0.29 0.46 -5.86
C ALA A 38 1.62 -0.32 -5.73
N THR A 39 1.87 -1.28 -6.64
CA THR A 39 3.14 -2.01 -6.69
C THR A 39 4.32 -1.09 -7.00
N GLY A 40 4.17 -0.16 -7.95
CA GLY A 40 5.23 0.81 -8.28
C GLY A 40 5.58 1.73 -7.10
N LEU A 41 4.57 2.23 -6.39
CA LEU A 41 4.77 3.03 -5.18
C LEU A 41 5.41 2.21 -4.05
N GLY A 42 4.98 0.95 -3.87
CA GLY A 42 5.60 0.02 -2.92
C GLY A 42 7.07 -0.23 -3.24
N LEU A 43 7.43 -0.43 -4.51
CA LEU A 43 8.83 -0.59 -4.94
C LEU A 43 9.64 0.69 -4.71
N ARG A 44 9.05 1.88 -4.88
CA ARG A 44 9.72 3.13 -4.51
C ARG A 44 9.93 3.23 -3.00
N ALA A 45 8.95 2.86 -2.20
CA ALA A 45 9.09 2.83 -0.74
C ALA A 45 10.21 1.88 -0.28
N THR A 46 10.38 0.71 -0.91
CA THR A 46 11.51 -0.18 -0.59
C THR A 46 12.86 0.43 -0.96
N GLN A 47 12.95 1.14 -2.09
CA GLN A 47 14.16 1.88 -2.49
C GLN A 47 14.51 3.03 -1.54
N LEU A 48 13.51 3.60 -0.87
CA LEU A 48 13.68 4.60 0.19
C LEU A 48 14.01 3.97 1.57
N GLY A 49 14.18 2.65 1.64
CA GLY A 49 14.55 1.94 2.87
C GLY A 49 13.38 1.49 3.74
N HIS A 50 12.13 1.62 3.28
CA HIS A 50 10.97 1.14 4.03
C HIS A 50 10.69 -0.34 3.79
N ARG A 51 10.30 -1.05 4.85
CA ARG A 51 9.76 -2.41 4.74
C ARG A 51 8.34 -2.32 4.19
N VAL A 52 8.06 -3.07 3.13
CA VAL A 52 6.76 -3.06 2.44
C VAL A 52 6.21 -4.47 2.39
N LEU A 53 4.92 -4.60 2.67
CA LEU A 53 4.16 -5.82 2.48
C LEU A 53 3.08 -5.58 1.42
N PHE A 54 2.83 -6.59 0.59
CA PHE A 54 1.82 -6.54 -0.45
C PHE A 54 0.99 -7.83 -0.39
N ALA A 55 -0.32 -7.69 -0.29
CA ALA A 55 -1.25 -8.81 -0.27
C ALA A 55 -2.62 -8.34 -0.76
N THR A 56 -3.51 -9.28 -1.11
CA THR A 56 -4.90 -8.93 -1.40
C THR A 56 -5.62 -8.52 -0.11
N ALA A 57 -6.76 -7.84 -0.24
CA ALA A 57 -7.59 -7.51 0.92
C ALA A 57 -8.03 -8.77 1.69
N ILE A 58 -8.31 -9.87 0.98
CA ILE A 58 -8.71 -11.14 1.57
C ILE A 58 -7.55 -11.73 2.39
N ASP A 59 -6.33 -11.73 1.83
CA ASP A 59 -5.15 -12.21 2.54
C ASP A 59 -4.88 -11.39 3.80
N TRP A 60 -5.05 -10.07 3.73
CA TRP A 60 -4.90 -9.20 4.90
C TRP A 60 -5.92 -9.50 6.00
N VAL A 61 -7.19 -9.65 5.64
CA VAL A 61 -8.25 -10.01 6.59
C VAL A 61 -7.93 -11.35 7.25
N ALA A 62 -7.58 -12.36 6.46
CA ALA A 62 -7.26 -13.69 6.99
C ALA A 62 -6.05 -13.64 7.93
N ARG A 63 -4.96 -12.98 7.52
CA ARG A 63 -3.73 -12.86 8.31
C ARG A 63 -3.98 -12.15 9.64
N LEU A 64 -4.68 -11.01 9.61
CA LEU A 64 -4.99 -10.23 10.81
C LEU A 64 -5.96 -10.97 11.73
N GLN A 65 -6.94 -11.68 11.18
CA GLN A 65 -7.85 -12.54 11.97
C GLN A 65 -7.11 -13.66 12.67
N THR A 66 -6.21 -14.37 11.98
CA THR A 66 -5.39 -15.42 12.59
C THR A 66 -4.49 -14.86 13.69
N ALA A 67 -3.85 -13.70 13.46
CA ALA A 67 -3.02 -13.06 14.48
C ALA A 67 -3.84 -12.63 15.70
N HIS A 68 -5.06 -12.12 15.50
CA HIS A 68 -5.97 -11.73 16.56
C HIS A 68 -6.42 -12.93 17.41
N GLN A 69 -6.86 -14.02 16.78
CA GLN A 69 -7.27 -15.25 17.48
C GLN A 69 -6.12 -15.89 18.26
N GLY A 70 -4.89 -15.78 17.75
CA GLY A 70 -3.68 -16.27 18.42
C GLY A 70 -3.11 -15.31 19.47
N GLY A 71 -3.74 -14.18 19.77
CA GLY A 71 -3.24 -13.19 20.73
C GLY A 71 -1.95 -12.48 20.31
N ARG A 72 -1.60 -12.52 19.01
CA ARG A 72 -0.35 -11.98 18.44
C ARG A 72 -0.57 -10.79 17.50
N LEU A 73 -1.74 -10.14 17.58
CA LEU A 73 -2.07 -8.99 16.74
C LEU A 73 -1.07 -7.83 16.89
N PRO A 74 -0.59 -7.45 18.09
CA PRO A 74 0.38 -6.38 18.21
C PRO A 74 1.65 -6.65 17.40
N GLN A 75 2.21 -7.87 17.47
CA GLN A 75 3.42 -8.25 16.74
C GLN A 75 3.23 -8.24 15.22
N GLU A 76 2.03 -8.51 14.76
CA GLU A 76 1.67 -8.51 13.34
C GLU A 76 1.54 -7.09 12.77
N LEU A 77 1.31 -6.08 13.60
CA LEU A 77 1.18 -4.67 13.21
C LEU A 77 2.50 -3.87 13.30
N VAL A 78 3.62 -4.50 13.71
CA VAL A 78 4.95 -3.87 13.84
C VAL A 78 5.86 -4.13 12.64
#